data_AF-A0A510KUV2-F1
#
_entry.id   AF-A0A510KUV2-F1
#
_cell.length_a   1.000
_cell.length_b   1.000
_cell.length_c   1.000
_cell.angle_alpha   90.00
_cell.angle_beta   90.00
_cell.angle_gamma   90.00
#
_symmetry.space_group_name_H-M   'P 1'
#
loop_
_entity.id
_entity.type
_entity.pdbx_description
1 polymer ?
#
loop_
_entity_poly.entity_id
_entity_poly.type
_entity_poly.pdbx_seq_one_letter_code
_entity_poly.pdbx_strand_id
1 'polypeptide(L)'
;MLKKSYIKNNREVIDRYEKLYEEKIDIEYLKQKLREGYFKNEDVESLAYFRVFIDGCMLLFNNEKTENNNLIIQLAKEYKEIFSGNLSNSILKNERKKYKDFIFNKYLQYLNSTSSNDADVKELVNNFKKDTHKFIYLTKGNNDKEIRSKLENIRNSIAHMQYEGNYDNNVKIMKTLSIKNIDGGKLKIEGVVLEEIFHDFVNTLFSNNINRGLPYKISKVIDEKKIFLSATLKTEYIESDGIGIKDINSTMQELFEKQNGKDDEFEKYIDSNSDKFKKEKEYITSLYKENTIKKICKKYKIVENKDLLYTLKFCLDIETELSNCIFHMSILNESIIEYLKTKDEGYLERLNELKEDEVSPFIFKLMFLYLKSVNILNYIEESKCLNNQIKVKNINIDGFKINTYCDFCRVLTTGVKTEKGTFKEALRYLKDEYNKKTKEYVLEKFRNSLAHGKINVEISKKGEIIFIFIDEYKGNKGIIEISDDNLKKFVSQKEFYDNI
;
A
#
# COMPACT_ATOMS: atom_id res chain seq x y z
N MET A 1 20.59 -13.07 -3.48
CA MET A 1 20.58 -13.59 -2.10
C MET A 1 19.88 -12.62 -1.14
N LEU A 2 19.85 -11.31 -1.41
CA LEU A 2 19.14 -10.29 -0.59
C LEU A 2 17.60 -10.26 -0.72
N LYS A 3 17.01 -10.63 -1.86
CA LYS A 3 15.56 -10.48 -2.12
C LYS A 3 14.69 -11.58 -1.47
N LYS A 4 15.14 -12.85 -1.51
CA LYS A 4 14.58 -13.92 -0.66
C LYS A 4 14.56 -13.55 0.84
N SER A 5 15.67 -13.02 1.36
CA SER A 5 15.74 -12.51 2.74
C SER A 5 14.67 -11.44 3.03
N TYR A 6 14.33 -10.62 2.04
CA TYR A 6 13.33 -9.55 2.16
C TYR A 6 11.91 -10.09 2.35
N ILE A 7 11.49 -11.07 1.54
CA ILE A 7 10.15 -11.68 1.65
C ILE A 7 9.98 -12.39 2.99
N LYS A 8 11.02 -13.11 3.43
CA LYS A 8 11.04 -13.75 4.75
C LYS A 8 10.97 -12.73 5.87
N ASN A 9 11.77 -11.67 5.80
CA ASN A 9 11.76 -10.58 6.77
C ASN A 9 10.35 -9.97 6.92
N ASN A 10 9.73 -9.60 5.80
CA ASN A 10 8.38 -9.02 5.82
C ASN A 10 7.38 -9.97 6.45
N ARG A 11 7.46 -11.27 6.15
CA ARG A 11 6.57 -12.29 6.74
C ARG A 11 6.74 -12.34 8.25
N GLU A 12 7.97 -12.37 8.75
CA GLU A 12 8.27 -12.45 10.19
C GLU A 12 7.77 -11.21 10.94
N VAL A 13 7.95 -10.02 10.38
CA VAL A 13 7.46 -8.76 10.98
C VAL A 13 5.93 -8.71 10.95
N ILE A 14 5.29 -9.07 9.83
CA ILE A 14 3.81 -9.12 9.73
C ILE A 14 3.23 -10.08 10.79
N ASP A 15 3.75 -11.31 10.89
CA ASP A 15 3.25 -12.29 11.85
C ASP A 15 3.45 -11.83 13.30
N ARG A 16 4.52 -11.07 13.58
CA ARG A 16 4.75 -10.49 14.91
C ARG A 16 3.74 -9.40 15.24
N TYR A 17 3.47 -8.48 14.30
CA TYR A 17 2.46 -7.44 14.49
C TYR A 17 1.05 -8.03 14.58
N GLU A 18 0.71 -9.02 13.75
CA GLU A 18 -0.55 -9.74 13.83
C GLU A 18 -0.75 -10.41 15.19
N LYS A 19 0.32 -11.02 15.74
CA LYS A 19 0.28 -11.63 17.08
C LYS A 19 0.07 -10.59 18.19
N LEU A 20 0.66 -9.41 18.08
CA LEU A 20 0.43 -8.33 19.04
C LEU A 20 -1.04 -7.89 19.05
N TYR A 21 -1.72 -7.99 17.91
CA TYR A 21 -3.08 -7.47 17.69
C TYR A 21 -4.14 -8.61 17.68
N GLU A 22 -3.75 -9.84 18.04
CA GLU A 22 -4.59 -11.04 17.87
C GLU A 22 -5.89 -10.95 18.70
N GLU A 23 -5.76 -10.52 19.95
CA GLU A 23 -6.87 -10.37 20.90
C GLU A 23 -7.50 -8.98 20.83
N LYS A 24 -6.68 -7.93 20.98
CA LYS A 24 -7.09 -6.52 20.93
C LYS A 24 -5.92 -5.64 20.48
N ILE A 25 -6.24 -4.44 20.04
CA ILE A 25 -5.26 -3.38 19.81
C ILE A 25 -5.20 -2.56 21.11
N ASP A 26 -4.02 -2.50 21.73
CA ASP A 26 -3.81 -1.79 22.99
C ASP A 26 -2.45 -1.09 22.94
N ILE A 27 -2.51 0.23 22.76
CA ILE A 27 -1.33 1.06 22.56
C ILE A 27 -0.49 1.15 23.84
N GLU A 28 -1.12 1.17 25.02
CA GLU A 28 -0.37 1.21 26.29
C GLU A 28 0.35 -0.11 26.55
N TYR A 29 -0.30 -1.24 26.25
CA TYR A 29 0.34 -2.55 26.28
C TYR A 29 1.52 -2.65 25.31
N LEU A 30 1.38 -2.11 24.09
CA LEU A 30 2.46 -2.05 23.11
C LEU A 30 3.65 -1.23 23.64
N LYS A 31 3.40 -0.03 24.18
CA LYS A 31 4.45 0.81 24.81
C LYS A 31 5.14 0.04 25.94
N GLN A 32 4.38 -0.65 26.79
CA GLN A 32 4.94 -1.48 27.85
C GLN A 32 5.84 -2.59 27.27
N LYS A 33 5.40 -3.30 26.23
CA LYS A 33 6.22 -4.34 25.56
C LYS A 33 7.52 -3.80 25.00
N LEU A 34 7.51 -2.59 24.45
CA LEU A 34 8.72 -1.91 23.98
C LEU A 34 9.70 -1.62 25.11
N ARG A 35 9.21 -1.09 26.25
CA ARG A 35 10.03 -0.85 27.46
C ARG A 35 10.60 -2.13 28.05
N GLU A 36 9.80 -3.20 28.10
CA GLU A 36 10.23 -4.53 28.54
C GLU A 36 11.28 -5.15 27.61
N GLY A 37 11.37 -4.66 26.38
CA GLY A 37 12.34 -5.10 25.39
C GLY A 37 11.89 -6.29 24.57
N TYR A 38 10.58 -6.42 24.34
CA TYR A 38 10.01 -7.40 23.42
C TYR A 38 10.66 -7.36 22.02
N PHE A 39 11.11 -6.18 21.61
CA PHE A 39 11.78 -5.90 20.33
C PHE A 39 13.33 -5.83 20.43
N LYS A 40 13.94 -6.15 21.60
CA LYS A 40 15.40 -6.03 21.79
C LYS A 40 16.22 -6.96 20.89
N ASN A 41 15.65 -8.11 20.50
CA ASN A 41 16.28 -9.08 19.62
C ASN A 41 16.05 -8.78 18.14
N GLU A 42 15.36 -7.69 17.82
CA GLU A 42 15.08 -7.29 16.45
C GLU A 42 16.23 -6.48 15.89
N ASP A 43 16.63 -6.78 14.65
CA ASP A 43 17.55 -5.93 13.94
C ASP A 43 16.80 -4.69 13.45
N VAL A 44 17.29 -3.49 13.77
CA VAL A 44 16.76 -2.23 13.22
C VAL A 44 16.74 -2.28 11.69
N GLU A 45 17.66 -3.04 11.09
CA GLU A 45 17.69 -3.38 9.67
C GLU A 45 16.41 -4.10 9.20
N SER A 46 15.92 -5.09 9.95
CA SER A 46 14.69 -5.83 9.63
C SER A 46 13.46 -4.92 9.58
N LEU A 47 13.34 -4.01 10.55
CA LEU A 47 12.25 -3.04 10.59
C LEU A 47 12.39 -1.98 9.49
N ALA A 48 13.62 -1.59 9.13
CA ALA A 48 13.86 -0.66 8.02
C ALA A 48 13.48 -1.29 6.67
N TYR A 49 13.79 -2.57 6.44
CA TYR A 49 13.28 -3.29 5.27
C TYR A 49 11.75 -3.33 5.24
N PHE A 50 11.13 -3.57 6.40
CA PHE A 50 9.68 -3.58 6.51
C PHE A 50 9.05 -2.21 6.28
N ARG A 51 9.71 -1.11 6.65
CA ARG A 51 9.27 0.25 6.36
C ARG A 51 9.10 0.48 4.86
N VAL A 52 10.11 0.13 4.06
CA VAL A 52 10.03 0.19 2.59
C VAL A 52 8.89 -0.68 2.06
N PHE A 53 8.62 -1.83 2.68
CA PHE A 53 7.51 -2.69 2.31
C PHE A 53 6.14 -2.03 2.57
N ILE A 54 5.96 -1.40 3.74
CA ILE A 54 4.75 -0.65 4.09
C ILE A 54 4.55 0.54 3.14
N ASP A 55 5.62 1.30 2.87
CA ASP A 55 5.58 2.42 1.93
C ASP A 55 5.16 1.94 0.53
N GLY A 56 5.68 0.78 0.12
CA GLY A 56 5.27 0.12 -1.11
C GLY A 56 3.79 -0.28 -1.11
N CYS A 57 3.28 -0.86 -0.01
CA CYS A 57 1.86 -1.16 0.13
C CYS A 57 0.98 0.10 -0.04
N MET A 58 1.38 1.20 0.60
CA MET A 58 0.67 2.48 0.51
C MET A 58 0.62 3.03 -0.92
N LEU A 59 1.75 2.96 -1.64
CA LEU A 59 1.86 3.41 -3.04
C LEU A 59 1.10 2.53 -4.03
N LEU A 60 1.10 1.21 -3.82
CA LEU A 60 0.39 0.28 -4.68
C LEU A 60 -1.12 0.37 -4.48
N PHE A 61 -1.57 0.52 -3.23
CA PHE A 61 -2.98 0.58 -2.88
C PHE A 61 -3.65 1.88 -3.30
N ASN A 62 -3.04 3.04 -3.00
CA ASN A 62 -3.61 4.35 -3.32
C ASN A 62 -3.19 4.80 -4.74
N ASN A 63 -3.28 3.91 -5.73
CA ASN A 63 -2.82 4.20 -7.09
C ASN A 63 -3.67 5.27 -7.79
N GLU A 64 -4.91 5.48 -7.38
CA GLU A 64 -5.79 6.53 -7.87
C GLU A 64 -5.20 7.92 -7.62
N LYS A 65 -4.45 8.11 -6.51
CA LYS A 65 -3.70 9.34 -6.25
C LYS A 65 -2.58 9.57 -7.26
N THR A 66 -2.10 8.52 -7.93
CA THR A 66 -1.14 8.58 -9.05
C THR A 66 -1.77 8.55 -10.43
N GLU A 67 -3.09 8.37 -10.53
CA GLU A 67 -3.82 8.48 -11.80
C GLU A 67 -4.42 9.89 -12.00
N ASN A 68 -4.79 10.58 -10.92
CA ASN A 68 -5.31 11.94 -10.98
C ASN A 68 -4.21 12.96 -11.28
N ASN A 69 -4.18 13.45 -12.52
CA ASN A 69 -3.09 14.29 -13.04
C ASN A 69 -2.87 15.56 -12.20
N ASN A 70 -3.94 16.21 -11.75
CA ASN A 70 -3.84 17.52 -11.11
C ASN A 70 -3.51 17.42 -9.62
N LEU A 71 -4.01 16.39 -8.92
CA LEU A 71 -3.55 16.09 -7.57
C LEU A 71 -2.04 15.83 -7.58
N ILE A 72 -1.54 14.99 -8.50
CA ILE A 72 -0.10 14.71 -8.64
C ILE A 72 0.71 15.96 -8.97
N ILE A 73 0.20 16.84 -9.83
CA ILE A 73 0.89 18.08 -10.19
C ILE A 73 0.98 19.01 -8.97
N GLN A 74 -0.05 19.10 -8.13
CA GLN A 74 0.01 19.88 -6.88
C GLN A 74 0.94 19.24 -5.86
N LEU A 75 0.80 17.93 -5.64
CA LEU A 75 1.71 17.11 -4.84
C LEU A 75 3.17 17.40 -5.21
N ALA A 76 3.45 17.41 -6.51
CA ALA A 76 4.77 17.67 -7.05
C ALA A 76 5.29 19.09 -6.89
N LYS A 77 4.42 20.10 -7.06
CA LYS A 77 4.76 21.51 -6.89
C LYS A 77 5.15 21.79 -5.45
N GLU A 78 4.33 21.39 -4.49
CA GLU A 78 4.66 21.56 -3.07
C GLU A 78 5.83 20.69 -2.63
N TYR A 79 5.96 19.47 -3.17
CA TYR A 79 7.12 18.64 -2.87
C TYR A 79 8.42 19.28 -3.39
N LYS A 80 8.41 19.94 -4.55
CA LYS A 80 9.55 20.77 -5.00
C LYS A 80 9.88 21.89 -4.00
N GLU A 81 8.88 22.49 -3.37
CA GLU A 81 9.07 23.52 -2.35
C GLU A 81 9.66 22.97 -1.04
N ILE A 82 9.14 21.83 -0.56
CA ILE A 82 9.64 21.09 0.61
C ILE A 82 11.15 20.84 0.49
N PHE A 83 11.63 20.46 -0.71
CA PHE A 83 13.04 20.16 -0.98
C PHE A 83 13.90 21.36 -1.34
N SER A 84 13.30 22.39 -1.96
CA SER A 84 13.96 23.69 -2.14
C SER A 84 14.36 24.31 -0.80
N GLY A 85 13.74 23.86 0.29
CA GLY A 85 13.91 24.43 1.61
C GLY A 85 13.21 25.79 1.74
N ASN A 86 12.34 26.16 0.80
CA ASN A 86 11.34 27.20 0.99
C ASN A 86 10.14 26.64 1.77
N LEU A 87 10.43 26.09 2.96
CA LEU A 87 9.42 25.62 3.90
C LEU A 87 8.86 26.84 4.65
N SER A 88 7.81 27.45 4.10
CA SER A 88 6.88 28.28 4.85
C SER A 88 5.99 27.43 5.79
N ASN A 89 5.94 26.10 5.59
CA ASN A 89 5.23 25.14 6.43
C ASN A 89 6.03 24.77 7.69
N SER A 90 5.38 24.89 8.85
CA SER A 90 5.95 24.82 10.20
C SER A 90 6.35 23.41 10.68
N ILE A 91 5.92 22.34 10.00
CA ILE A 91 5.99 20.96 10.53
C ILE A 91 7.39 20.32 10.35
N LEU A 92 8.17 20.69 9.33
CA LEU A 92 9.42 19.99 8.95
C LEU A 92 10.70 20.83 9.10
N LYS A 93 10.63 21.97 9.79
CA LYS A 93 11.76 22.92 9.87
C LYS A 93 13.00 22.32 10.56
N ASN A 94 12.80 21.45 11.56
CA ASN A 94 13.89 20.79 12.30
C ASN A 94 14.47 19.59 11.54
N GLU A 95 13.62 18.84 10.83
CA GLU A 95 13.96 17.74 9.94
C GLU A 95 14.90 18.19 8.80
N ARG A 96 14.69 19.41 8.28
CA ARG A 96 15.53 20.02 7.22
C ARG A 96 17.03 20.01 7.54
N LYS A 97 17.43 20.31 8.78
CA LYS A 97 18.84 20.34 9.17
C LYS A 97 19.41 18.92 9.24
N LYS A 98 18.67 17.98 9.82
CA LYS A 98 19.00 16.56 9.90
C LYS A 98 19.23 15.97 8.51
N TYR A 99 18.32 16.25 7.56
CA TYR A 99 18.44 15.79 6.18
C TYR A 99 19.59 16.44 5.42
N LYS A 100 19.79 17.75 5.56
CA LYS A 100 20.92 18.45 4.97
C LYS A 100 22.25 17.87 5.47
N ASP A 101 22.41 17.70 6.77
CA ASP A 101 23.62 17.15 7.37
C ASP A 101 23.85 15.69 6.94
N PHE A 102 22.80 14.88 6.86
CA PHE A 102 22.87 13.51 6.34
C PHE A 102 23.34 13.46 4.88
N ILE A 103 22.71 14.26 4.02
CA ILE A 103 23.03 14.37 2.60
C ILE A 103 24.49 14.77 2.39
N PHE A 104 24.90 15.89 2.98
CA PHE A 104 26.18 16.50 2.68
C PHE A 104 27.34 15.84 3.42
N ASN A 105 27.12 15.41 4.66
CA ASN A 105 28.19 14.88 5.51
C ASN A 105 28.30 13.35 5.47
N LYS A 106 27.22 12.62 5.18
CA LYS A 106 27.25 11.14 5.19
C LYS A 106 27.04 10.51 3.82
N TYR A 107 26.04 10.97 3.06
CA TYR A 107 25.69 10.34 1.78
C TYR A 107 26.68 10.68 0.67
N LEU A 108 27.06 11.94 0.51
CA LEU A 108 28.11 12.33 -0.45
C LEU A 108 29.46 11.68 -0.10
N GLN A 109 29.80 11.56 1.18
CA GLN A 109 30.99 10.84 1.61
C GLN A 109 30.89 9.34 1.29
N TYR A 110 29.74 8.70 1.53
CA TYR A 110 29.49 7.32 1.12
C TYR A 110 29.67 7.15 -0.38
N LEU A 111 29.00 7.95 -1.22
CA LEU A 111 29.14 7.86 -2.67
C LEU A 111 30.58 8.08 -3.15
N ASN A 112 31.32 9.01 -2.53
CA ASN A 112 32.72 9.26 -2.85
C ASN A 112 33.66 8.16 -2.34
N SER A 113 33.27 7.38 -1.31
CA SER A 113 34.09 6.33 -0.69
C SER A 113 33.76 4.92 -1.20
N THR A 114 32.55 4.68 -1.71
CA THR A 114 32.29 3.57 -2.62
C THR A 114 33.12 3.80 -3.87
N SER A 115 34.23 3.09 -3.97
CA SER A 115 35.18 3.04 -5.07
C SER A 115 34.55 2.43 -6.33
N SER A 116 33.45 2.99 -6.81
CA SER A 116 32.92 2.66 -8.12
C SER A 116 33.56 3.62 -9.13
N ASN A 117 34.32 3.07 -10.07
CA ASN A 117 34.66 3.78 -11.31
C ASN A 117 33.46 3.87 -12.27
N ASP A 118 32.27 3.51 -11.79
CA ASP A 118 31.03 3.54 -12.54
C ASP A 118 30.68 4.98 -12.92
N ALA A 119 30.55 5.20 -14.22
CA ALA A 119 30.20 6.50 -14.79
C ALA A 119 28.80 6.94 -14.29
N ASP A 120 27.89 5.99 -14.07
CA ASP A 120 26.51 6.25 -13.66
C ASP A 120 26.46 6.76 -12.21
N VAL A 121 27.34 6.26 -11.33
CA VAL A 121 27.45 6.72 -9.93
C VAL A 121 28.12 8.09 -9.85
N LYS A 122 29.15 8.36 -10.67
CA LYS A 122 29.77 9.69 -10.76
C LYS A 122 28.79 10.72 -11.32
N GLU A 123 27.99 10.33 -12.32
CA GLU A 123 26.92 11.16 -12.86
C GLU A 123 25.85 11.44 -11.79
N LEU A 124 25.46 10.44 -10.99
CA LEU A 124 24.55 10.62 -9.86
C LEU A 124 25.06 11.67 -8.86
N VAL A 125 26.32 11.55 -8.43
CA VAL A 125 26.97 12.51 -7.51
C VAL A 125 27.01 13.92 -8.12
N ASN A 126 27.31 14.02 -9.41
CA ASN A 126 27.39 15.31 -10.10
C ASN A 126 26.00 15.94 -10.27
N ASN A 127 24.98 15.16 -10.62
CA ASN A 127 23.59 15.62 -10.72
C ASN A 127 23.05 16.02 -9.34
N PHE A 128 23.42 15.29 -8.29
CA PHE A 128 23.15 15.65 -6.90
C PHE A 128 23.73 17.01 -6.52
N LYS A 129 25.02 17.23 -6.79
CA LYS A 129 25.70 18.50 -6.48
C LYS A 129 25.14 19.69 -7.26
N LYS A 130 24.63 19.47 -8.47
CA LYS A 130 24.03 20.50 -9.32
C LYS A 130 22.64 20.92 -8.85
N ASP A 131 21.85 20.00 -8.32
CA ASP A 131 20.50 20.28 -7.83
C ASP A 131 20.16 19.40 -6.63
N THR A 132 20.46 19.94 -5.44
CA THR A 132 20.25 19.30 -4.15
C THR A 132 18.77 19.26 -3.74
N HIS A 133 17.89 19.79 -4.59
CA HIS A 133 16.44 19.80 -4.37
C HIS A 133 15.74 18.64 -5.07
N LYS A 134 16.48 17.78 -5.79
CA LYS A 134 15.94 16.54 -6.36
C LYS A 134 15.95 15.44 -5.31
N PHE A 135 14.87 14.67 -5.26
CA PHE A 135 14.75 13.56 -4.31
C PHE A 135 14.98 12.19 -4.95
N ILE A 136 14.65 12.12 -6.24
CA ILE A 136 14.79 10.94 -7.07
C ILE A 136 15.91 11.23 -8.04
N TYR A 137 17.03 10.53 -7.88
CA TYR A 137 18.20 10.71 -8.72
C TYR A 137 18.22 9.60 -9.76
N LEU A 138 17.75 9.91 -10.97
CA LEU A 138 17.84 8.97 -12.08
C LEU A 138 19.27 8.99 -12.64
N THR A 139 19.90 7.82 -12.66
CA THR A 139 21.17 7.57 -13.34
C THR A 139 20.96 7.23 -14.82
N LYS A 140 19.77 6.73 -15.17
CA LYS A 140 19.41 6.37 -16.53
C LYS A 140 17.94 6.66 -16.80
N GLY A 141 17.66 7.23 -17.98
CA GLY A 141 16.34 7.75 -18.35
C GLY A 141 16.29 9.28 -18.24
N ASN A 142 15.44 9.93 -19.04
CA ASN A 142 15.45 11.39 -19.16
C ASN A 142 15.08 12.08 -17.82
N ASN A 143 16.01 12.85 -17.25
CA ASN A 143 15.85 13.62 -16.01
C ASN A 143 14.81 14.76 -16.14
N ASP A 144 14.48 15.15 -17.38
CA ASP A 144 13.46 16.16 -17.70
C ASP A 144 12.03 15.60 -17.67
N LYS A 145 11.87 14.30 -17.37
CA LYS A 145 10.56 13.72 -17.14
C LYS A 145 9.82 14.49 -16.04
N GLU A 146 8.54 14.76 -16.31
CA GLU A 146 7.62 15.28 -15.31
C GLU A 146 7.63 14.39 -14.06
N ILE A 147 7.45 15.03 -12.92
CA ILE A 147 7.33 14.42 -11.59
C ILE A 147 6.39 13.20 -11.57
N ARG A 148 5.25 13.28 -12.27
CA ARG A 148 4.29 12.18 -12.43
C ARG A 148 4.98 10.94 -12.98
N SER A 149 5.71 11.10 -14.08
CA SER A 149 6.44 9.99 -14.66
C SER A 149 7.47 9.44 -13.68
N LYS A 150 8.16 10.28 -12.90
CA LYS A 150 9.11 9.80 -11.88
C LYS A 150 8.43 8.96 -10.79
N LEU A 151 7.26 9.39 -10.31
CA LEU A 151 6.47 8.65 -9.32
C LEU A 151 5.93 7.32 -9.88
N GLU A 152 5.38 7.34 -11.09
CA GLU A 152 4.97 6.12 -11.79
C GLU A 152 6.13 5.12 -11.90
N ASN A 153 7.35 5.61 -12.14
CA ASN A 153 8.51 4.74 -12.22
C ASN A 153 8.96 4.18 -10.87
N ILE A 154 8.87 4.93 -9.77
CA ILE A 154 9.09 4.38 -8.42
C ILE A 154 8.05 3.31 -8.13
N ARG A 155 6.78 3.62 -8.33
CA ARG A 155 5.67 2.69 -8.11
C ARG A 155 5.86 1.40 -8.92
N ASN A 156 6.20 1.51 -10.21
CA ASN A 156 6.49 0.36 -11.05
C ASN A 156 7.71 -0.44 -10.56
N SER A 157 8.75 0.25 -10.07
CA SER A 157 9.91 -0.42 -9.48
C SER A 157 9.51 -1.24 -8.25
N ILE A 158 8.62 -0.70 -7.42
CA ILE A 158 8.08 -1.39 -6.24
C ILE A 158 7.19 -2.57 -6.65
N ALA A 159 6.23 -2.34 -7.54
CA ALA A 159 5.31 -3.35 -8.07
C ALA A 159 6.04 -4.59 -8.63
N HIS A 160 7.22 -4.39 -9.20
CA HIS A 160 8.00 -5.45 -9.84
C HIS A 160 9.21 -5.92 -9.01
N MET A 161 9.32 -5.53 -7.74
CA MET A 161 10.45 -5.90 -6.86
C MET A 161 11.83 -5.53 -7.46
N GLN A 162 11.89 -4.42 -8.18
CA GLN A 162 13.07 -3.92 -8.88
C GLN A 162 13.77 -2.82 -8.05
N TYR A 163 13.86 -3.01 -6.74
CA TYR A 163 14.56 -2.11 -5.83
C TYR A 163 15.46 -2.88 -4.86
N GLU A 164 16.48 -2.19 -4.32
CA GLU A 164 17.44 -2.72 -3.35
C GLU A 164 17.85 -1.63 -2.35
N GLY A 165 17.91 -1.96 -1.06
CA GLY A 165 18.30 -1.02 0.00
C GLY A 165 19.81 -1.01 0.24
N ASN A 166 20.38 0.17 0.48
CA ASN A 166 21.78 0.36 0.88
C ASN A 166 21.87 0.81 2.34
N TYR A 167 22.82 0.24 3.08
CA TYR A 167 22.92 0.37 4.54
C TYR A 167 24.19 1.07 5.02
N ASP A 168 24.09 1.71 6.18
CA ASP A 168 25.25 2.04 6.99
C ASP A 168 25.59 0.89 7.93
N ASN A 169 26.70 0.21 7.67
CA ASN A 169 27.14 -0.95 8.46
C ASN A 169 27.41 -0.62 9.95
N ASN A 170 27.63 0.64 10.32
CA ASN A 170 27.93 1.03 11.70
C ASN A 170 26.67 1.21 12.56
N VAL A 171 25.56 1.61 11.95
CA VAL A 171 24.29 1.89 12.65
C VAL A 171 23.14 1.02 12.17
N LYS A 172 23.37 0.17 11.16
CA LYS A 172 22.38 -0.71 10.51
C LYS A 172 21.10 0.01 10.06
N ILE A 173 21.27 1.24 9.56
CA ILE A 173 20.17 2.07 9.06
C ILE A 173 20.18 2.04 7.54
N MET A 174 19.01 1.79 6.93
CA MET A 174 18.84 1.95 5.49
C MET A 174 18.95 3.44 5.16
N LYS A 175 19.88 3.77 4.26
CA LYS A 175 20.12 5.15 3.85
C LYS A 175 19.42 5.48 2.55
N THR A 176 19.49 4.55 1.60
CA THR A 176 18.98 4.76 0.27
C THR A 176 18.34 3.52 -0.30
N LEU A 177 17.42 3.76 -1.22
CA LEU A 177 16.77 2.76 -2.05
C LEU A 177 17.24 2.94 -3.49
N SER A 178 18.01 1.99 -4.01
CA SER A 178 18.27 1.86 -5.43
C SER A 178 17.01 1.34 -6.11
N ILE A 179 16.54 2.03 -7.15
CA ILE A 179 15.35 1.68 -7.92
C ILE A 179 15.72 1.41 -9.37
N LYS A 180 15.05 0.44 -10.00
CA LYS A 180 15.16 0.12 -11.41
C LYS A 180 13.77 -0.11 -11.98
N ASN A 181 13.56 0.28 -13.22
CA ASN A 181 12.40 -0.11 -14.00
C ASN A 181 12.87 -0.85 -15.26
N ILE A 182 12.68 -2.16 -15.29
CA ILE A 182 12.99 -3.05 -16.40
C ILE A 182 11.66 -3.54 -16.97
N ASP A 183 11.37 -3.14 -18.20
CA ASP A 183 10.17 -3.54 -18.93
C ASP A 183 10.56 -4.23 -20.24
N GLY A 184 9.95 -5.39 -20.51
CA GLY A 184 10.29 -6.22 -21.67
C GLY A 184 11.77 -6.62 -21.74
N GLY A 185 12.44 -6.79 -20.58
CA GLY A 185 13.87 -7.07 -20.48
C GLY A 185 14.78 -5.88 -20.77
N LYS A 186 14.24 -4.68 -21.00
CA LYS A 186 15.00 -3.45 -21.24
C LYS A 186 14.93 -2.54 -20.02
N LEU A 187 16.10 -2.14 -19.52
CA LEU A 187 16.22 -1.12 -18.48
C LEU A 187 15.74 0.23 -19.03
N LYS A 188 14.59 0.70 -18.52
CA LYS A 188 14.00 1.99 -18.86
C LYS A 188 14.53 3.11 -17.98
N ILE A 189 14.62 2.84 -16.68
CA ILE A 189 15.05 3.80 -15.67
C ILE A 189 15.88 3.09 -14.60
N GLU A 190 16.89 3.80 -14.10
CA GLU A 190 17.63 3.45 -12.90
C GLU A 190 17.85 4.71 -12.07
N GLY A 191 17.83 4.57 -10.75
CA GLY A 191 18.07 5.69 -9.87
C GLY A 191 18.22 5.32 -8.40
N VAL A 192 18.41 6.34 -7.58
CA VAL A 192 18.49 6.21 -6.12
C VAL A 192 17.57 7.23 -5.46
N VAL A 193 16.94 6.78 -4.38
CA VAL A 193 16.02 7.56 -3.54
C VAL A 193 16.56 7.53 -2.11
N LEU A 194 16.47 8.63 -1.36
CA LEU A 194 16.84 8.63 0.07
C LEU A 194 15.67 8.07 0.87
N GLU A 195 15.90 7.05 1.68
CA GLU A 195 14.79 6.24 2.19
C GLU A 195 13.94 6.95 3.25
N GLU A 196 14.54 7.66 4.22
CA GLU A 196 13.75 8.38 5.25
C GLU A 196 12.84 9.45 4.63
N ILE A 197 13.35 10.14 3.62
CA ILE A 197 12.61 11.17 2.91
C ILE A 197 11.52 10.55 2.01
N PHE A 198 11.73 9.32 1.53
CA PHE A 198 10.75 8.58 0.74
C PHE A 198 9.57 8.20 1.61
N HIS A 199 9.88 7.71 2.80
CA HIS A 199 8.91 7.35 3.80
C HIS A 199 8.02 8.54 4.17
N ASP A 200 8.61 9.70 4.48
CA ASP A 200 7.86 10.91 4.78
C ASP A 200 6.96 11.35 3.61
N PHE A 201 7.46 11.22 2.38
CA PHE A 201 6.69 11.51 1.18
C PHE A 201 5.47 10.60 1.02
N VAL A 202 5.67 9.29 1.17
CA VAL A 202 4.58 8.33 1.06
C VAL A 202 3.55 8.58 2.16
N ASN A 203 4.00 8.75 3.41
CA ASN A 203 3.11 9.06 4.53
C ASN A 203 2.33 10.36 4.33
N THR A 204 2.96 11.42 3.82
CA THR A 204 2.31 12.72 3.66
C THR A 204 1.33 12.73 2.49
N LEU A 205 1.69 12.13 1.36
CA LEU A 205 0.94 12.33 0.11
C LEU A 205 0.01 11.17 -0.22
N PHE A 206 0.32 9.95 0.23
CA PHE A 206 -0.47 8.76 -0.10
C PHE A 206 -1.38 8.31 1.03
N SER A 207 -1.10 8.68 2.29
CA SER A 207 -2.01 8.39 3.40
C SER A 207 -3.32 9.19 3.29
N ASN A 208 -4.43 8.55 3.67
CA ASN A 208 -5.73 9.20 3.89
C ASN A 208 -5.94 9.64 5.36
N ASN A 209 -4.92 9.53 6.21
CA ASN A 209 -5.01 10.01 7.59
C ASN A 209 -5.05 11.54 7.63
N ILE A 210 -5.99 12.09 8.41
CA ILE A 210 -6.24 13.53 8.47
C ILE A 210 -5.10 14.34 9.11
N ASN A 211 -4.36 13.73 10.04
CA ASN A 211 -3.36 14.45 10.84
C ASN A 211 -2.01 14.57 10.14
N ARG A 212 -1.68 13.65 9.24
CA ARG A 212 -0.37 13.61 8.56
C ARG A 212 -0.44 13.47 7.05
N GLY A 213 -1.53 12.91 6.52
CA GLY A 213 -1.69 12.58 5.11
C GLY A 213 -2.33 13.69 4.28
N LEU A 214 -2.66 13.33 3.04
CA LEU A 214 -3.49 14.11 2.15
C LEU A 214 -4.78 13.34 1.87
N PRO A 215 -5.77 13.43 2.77
CA PRO A 215 -7.07 12.81 2.53
C PRO A 215 -7.77 13.50 1.37
N TYR A 216 -8.51 12.71 0.59
CA TYR A 216 -9.37 13.22 -0.49
C TYR A 216 -10.79 12.67 -0.37
N LYS A 217 -11.04 11.78 0.59
CA LYS A 217 -12.30 11.10 0.84
C LYS A 217 -12.49 10.91 2.34
N ILE A 218 -13.67 11.21 2.85
CA ILE A 218 -14.10 10.90 4.21
C ILE A 218 -15.47 10.23 4.14
N SER A 219 -15.66 9.18 4.94
CA SER A 219 -16.94 8.46 5.01
C SER A 219 -17.41 8.27 6.45
N LYS A 220 -18.72 8.09 6.63
CA LYS A 220 -19.37 7.85 7.92
C LYS A 220 -20.50 6.85 7.75
N VAL A 221 -20.61 5.94 8.71
CA VAL A 221 -21.82 5.14 8.92
C VAL A 221 -22.67 5.84 9.97
N ILE A 222 -23.88 6.25 9.60
CA ILE A 222 -24.88 6.85 10.49
C ILE A 222 -25.80 5.72 10.96
N ASP A 223 -25.54 5.21 12.15
CA ASP A 223 -26.18 3.98 12.67
C ASP A 223 -27.70 4.13 12.82
N GLU A 224 -28.17 5.24 13.39
CA GLU A 224 -29.59 5.50 13.62
C GLU A 224 -30.41 5.46 12.33
N LYS A 225 -29.84 5.97 11.24
CA LYS A 225 -30.48 6.01 9.92
C LYS A 225 -30.14 4.79 9.06
N LYS A 226 -29.20 3.94 9.49
CA LYS A 226 -28.60 2.86 8.70
C LYS A 226 -28.12 3.33 7.33
N ILE A 227 -27.42 4.47 7.31
CA ILE A 227 -26.91 5.09 6.09
C ILE A 227 -25.39 5.05 6.08
N PHE A 228 -24.82 4.73 4.93
CA PHE A 228 -23.45 5.04 4.61
C PHE A 228 -23.41 6.33 3.79
N LEU A 229 -22.54 7.24 4.17
CA LEU A 229 -22.35 8.53 3.53
C LEU A 229 -20.86 8.75 3.32
N SER A 230 -20.44 9.05 2.10
CA SER A 230 -19.09 9.50 1.81
C SER A 230 -19.08 10.81 1.05
N ALA A 231 -17.99 11.55 1.24
CA ALA A 231 -17.68 12.77 0.53
C ALA A 231 -16.26 12.66 -0.03
N THR A 232 -16.15 12.76 -1.34
CA THR A 232 -14.88 12.76 -2.07
C THR A 232 -14.67 14.14 -2.66
N LEU A 233 -13.47 14.70 -2.57
CA LEU A 233 -13.13 15.94 -3.26
C LEU A 233 -13.33 15.79 -4.76
N LYS A 234 -13.99 16.78 -5.36
CA LYS A 234 -14.15 16.86 -6.80
C LYS A 234 -12.84 17.17 -7.47
N THR A 235 -12.62 16.56 -8.63
CA THR A 235 -11.42 16.82 -9.41
C THR A 235 -11.42 18.27 -9.90
N GLU A 236 -12.58 18.81 -10.27
CA GLU A 236 -12.75 20.21 -10.68
C GLU A 236 -12.37 21.21 -9.57
N TYR A 237 -12.63 20.86 -8.31
CA TYR A 237 -12.21 21.67 -7.16
C TYR A 237 -10.69 21.64 -6.99
N ILE A 238 -10.09 20.44 -7.06
CA ILE A 238 -8.63 20.28 -7.00
C ILE A 238 -7.96 21.03 -8.17
N GLU A 239 -8.59 21.07 -9.34
CA GLU A 239 -8.09 21.71 -10.56
C GLU A 239 -8.21 23.24 -10.57
N SER A 240 -8.89 23.83 -9.61
CA SER A 240 -9.13 25.27 -9.58
C SER A 240 -7.86 26.07 -9.33
N ASP A 241 -7.69 27.17 -10.07
CA ASP A 241 -6.54 28.07 -9.91
C ASP A 241 -6.42 28.58 -8.47
N GLY A 242 -5.26 28.37 -7.86
CA GLY A 242 -4.95 28.84 -6.50
C GLY A 242 -5.25 27.85 -5.38
N ILE A 243 -5.84 26.67 -5.66
CA ILE A 243 -5.99 25.60 -4.67
C ILE A 243 -4.64 24.90 -4.47
N GLY A 244 -4.11 24.92 -3.24
CA GLY A 244 -2.94 24.15 -2.83
C GLY A 244 -3.29 22.99 -1.90
N ILE A 245 -2.29 22.19 -1.51
CA ILE A 245 -2.45 21.10 -0.54
C ILE A 245 -2.90 21.66 0.81
N LYS A 246 -2.45 22.86 1.18
CA LYS A 246 -2.91 23.52 2.42
C LYS A 246 -4.43 23.77 2.41
N ASP A 247 -4.99 24.20 1.28
CA ASP A 247 -6.43 24.44 1.13
C ASP A 247 -7.20 23.12 1.14
N ILE A 248 -6.65 22.10 0.48
CA ILE A 248 -7.18 20.72 0.52
C ILE A 248 -7.20 20.21 1.97
N ASN A 249 -6.08 20.28 2.69
CA ASN A 249 -5.99 19.82 4.08
C ASN A 249 -6.93 20.58 5.00
N SER A 250 -7.03 21.91 4.84
CA SER A 250 -7.96 22.72 5.65
C SER A 250 -9.42 22.33 5.39
N THR A 251 -9.77 22.16 4.11
CA THR A 251 -11.11 21.73 3.68
C THR A 251 -11.46 20.34 4.21
N MET A 252 -10.52 19.41 4.16
CA MET A 252 -10.71 18.05 4.67
C MET A 252 -10.74 18.01 6.19
N GLN A 253 -9.95 18.84 6.87
CA GLN A 253 -9.97 18.98 8.33
C GLN A 253 -11.34 19.48 8.80
N GLU A 254 -11.89 20.52 8.17
CA GLU A 254 -13.24 20.99 8.45
C GLU A 254 -14.28 19.88 8.25
N LEU A 255 -14.18 19.13 7.15
CA LEU A 255 -15.08 18.01 6.86
C LEU A 255 -14.96 16.90 7.94
N PHE A 256 -13.75 16.57 8.38
CA PHE A 256 -13.49 15.60 9.45
C PHE A 256 -14.07 16.03 10.79
N GLU A 257 -13.95 17.32 11.13
CA GLU A 257 -14.60 17.87 12.33
C GLU A 257 -16.13 17.72 12.27
N LYS A 258 -16.75 17.91 11.10
CA LYS A 258 -18.21 17.69 10.93
C LYS A 258 -18.59 16.22 10.98
N GLN A 259 -17.72 15.32 10.52
CA GLN A 259 -17.91 13.87 10.63
C GLN A 259 -18.02 13.42 12.10
N ASN A 260 -17.14 13.98 12.95
CA ASN A 260 -17.10 13.71 14.40
C ASN A 260 -18.13 14.53 15.21
N GLY A 261 -18.79 15.51 14.57
CA GLY A 261 -19.89 16.28 15.13
C GLY A 261 -21.23 15.51 15.14
N LYS A 262 -22.33 16.25 15.20
CA LYS A 262 -23.68 15.66 15.17
C LYS A 262 -23.96 14.98 13.84
N ASP A 263 -24.84 13.98 13.84
CA ASP A 263 -25.08 13.11 12.69
C ASP A 263 -25.59 13.83 11.42
N ASP A 264 -26.21 15.00 11.56
CA ASP A 264 -26.66 15.83 10.45
C ASP A 264 -25.63 16.88 9.99
N GLU A 265 -24.63 17.21 10.81
CA GLU A 265 -23.61 18.23 10.47
C GLU A 265 -22.76 17.80 9.29
N PHE A 266 -22.35 16.53 9.26
CA PHE A 266 -21.57 15.97 8.15
C PHE A 266 -22.33 16.10 6.82
N GLU A 267 -23.59 15.64 6.80
CA GLU A 267 -24.41 15.69 5.59
C GLU A 267 -24.69 17.13 5.13
N LYS A 268 -25.06 18.01 6.06
CA LYS A 268 -25.34 19.43 5.77
C LYS A 268 -24.12 20.18 5.25
N TYR A 269 -22.93 19.90 5.79
CA TYR A 269 -21.69 20.52 5.33
C TYR A 269 -21.37 20.12 3.90
N ILE A 270 -21.52 18.82 3.56
CA ILE A 270 -21.33 18.33 2.20
C ILE A 270 -22.31 18.99 1.25
N ASP A 271 -23.59 19.07 1.62
CA ASP A 271 -24.64 19.69 0.78
C ASP A 271 -24.38 21.19 0.55
N SER A 272 -23.88 21.90 1.58
CA SER A 272 -23.54 23.32 1.51
C SER A 272 -22.25 23.60 0.73
N ASN A 273 -21.39 22.60 0.56
CA ASN A 273 -20.12 22.67 -0.18
C ASN A 273 -20.15 21.69 -1.38
N SER A 274 -21.31 21.59 -2.04
CA SER A 274 -21.50 20.67 -3.17
C SER A 274 -20.67 21.03 -4.40
N ASP A 275 -20.12 22.24 -4.47
CA ASP A 275 -19.10 22.66 -5.43
C ASP A 275 -17.76 21.94 -5.19
N LYS A 276 -17.43 21.61 -3.94
CA LYS A 276 -16.16 20.97 -3.54
C LYS A 276 -16.25 19.45 -3.48
N PHE A 277 -17.39 18.91 -3.07
CA PHE A 277 -17.52 17.49 -2.75
C PHE A 277 -18.50 16.75 -3.66
N LYS A 278 -18.10 15.55 -4.07
CA LYS A 278 -18.99 14.51 -4.59
C LYS A 278 -19.53 13.73 -3.40
N LYS A 279 -20.85 13.76 -3.23
CA LYS A 279 -21.58 13.04 -2.18
C LYS A 279 -22.05 11.67 -2.70
N GLU A 280 -21.78 10.60 -1.96
CA GLU A 280 -22.37 9.29 -2.19
C GLU A 280 -23.12 8.84 -0.94
N LYS A 281 -24.38 8.40 -1.12
CA LYS A 281 -25.28 8.07 -0.02
C LYS A 281 -26.01 6.77 -0.32
N GLU A 282 -25.86 5.79 0.56
CA GLU A 282 -26.45 4.48 0.39
C GLU A 282 -27.12 4.00 1.69
N TYR A 283 -28.22 3.26 1.57
CA TYR A 283 -28.87 2.62 2.71
C TYR A 283 -28.24 1.25 2.96
N ILE A 284 -27.70 1.06 4.16
CA ILE A 284 -27.04 -0.19 4.56
C ILE A 284 -28.00 -1.38 4.48
N THR A 285 -29.29 -1.16 4.79
CA THR A 285 -30.31 -2.20 4.70
C THR A 285 -30.62 -2.63 3.26
N SER A 286 -30.39 -1.75 2.29
CA SER A 286 -30.50 -2.06 0.86
C SER A 286 -29.30 -2.86 0.37
N LEU A 287 -28.11 -2.60 0.90
CA LEU A 287 -26.87 -3.33 0.57
C LEU A 287 -26.81 -4.69 1.28
N TYR A 288 -27.12 -4.69 2.57
CA TYR A 288 -27.02 -5.83 3.46
C TYR A 288 -28.31 -6.04 4.22
N LYS A 289 -28.93 -7.21 4.01
CA LYS A 289 -30.07 -7.64 4.84
C LYS A 289 -29.64 -7.74 6.30
N GLU A 290 -30.53 -7.44 7.25
CA GLU A 290 -30.23 -7.58 8.68
C GLU A 290 -29.73 -8.98 9.06
N ASN A 291 -30.28 -10.02 8.43
CA ASN A 291 -29.83 -11.38 8.66
C ASN A 291 -28.37 -11.60 8.20
N THR A 292 -27.92 -10.90 7.15
CA THR A 292 -26.51 -10.91 6.73
C THR A 292 -25.63 -10.27 7.79
N ILE A 293 -26.04 -9.12 8.33
CA ILE A 293 -25.34 -8.42 9.42
C ILE A 293 -25.26 -9.29 10.69
N LYS A 294 -26.35 -9.97 11.06
CA LYS A 294 -26.35 -10.92 12.18
C LYS A 294 -25.38 -12.09 11.97
N LYS A 295 -25.26 -12.59 10.74
CA LYS A 295 -24.33 -13.68 10.40
C LYS A 295 -22.87 -13.24 10.50
N ILE A 296 -22.51 -12.06 10.00
CA ILE A 296 -21.14 -11.54 10.11
C ILE A 296 -20.76 -11.34 11.59
N CYS A 297 -21.63 -10.72 12.40
CA CYS A 297 -21.37 -10.56 13.85
C CYS A 297 -21.14 -11.91 14.54
N LYS A 298 -21.99 -12.92 14.23
CA LYS A 298 -21.85 -14.26 14.80
C LYS A 298 -20.57 -14.96 14.33
N LYS A 299 -20.23 -14.86 13.05
CA LYS A 299 -19.06 -15.53 12.45
C LYS A 299 -17.76 -14.99 13.03
N TYR A 300 -17.63 -13.67 13.13
CA TYR A 300 -16.40 -13.00 13.55
C TYR A 300 -16.38 -12.58 15.01
N LYS A 301 -17.42 -12.94 15.79
CA LYS A 301 -17.58 -12.60 17.21
C LYS A 301 -17.51 -11.08 17.46
N ILE A 302 -18.10 -10.30 16.55
CA ILE A 302 -18.22 -8.84 16.71
C ILE A 302 -19.35 -8.59 17.71
N VAL A 303 -18.99 -8.16 18.92
CA VAL A 303 -19.92 -7.90 20.02
C VAL A 303 -20.21 -6.41 20.16
N GLU A 304 -19.21 -5.56 19.94
CA GLU A 304 -19.35 -4.12 20.09
C GLU A 304 -19.95 -3.46 18.85
N ASN A 305 -20.91 -2.55 19.05
CA ASN A 305 -21.52 -1.83 17.94
C ASN A 305 -20.50 -1.01 17.16
N LYS A 306 -19.51 -0.41 17.84
CA LYS A 306 -18.45 0.36 17.18
C LYS A 306 -17.66 -0.50 16.20
N ASP A 307 -17.21 -1.69 16.61
CA ASP A 307 -16.47 -2.62 15.74
C ASP A 307 -17.31 -3.05 14.53
N LEU A 308 -18.63 -3.25 14.70
CA LEU A 308 -19.54 -3.49 13.58
C LEU A 308 -19.60 -2.29 12.61
N LEU A 309 -19.74 -1.06 13.12
CA LEU A 309 -19.80 0.14 12.29
C LEU A 309 -18.50 0.35 11.50
N TYR A 310 -17.35 0.12 12.13
CA TYR A 310 -16.04 0.13 11.46
C TYR A 310 -15.92 -0.99 10.42
N THR A 311 -16.40 -2.20 10.71
CA THR A 311 -16.42 -3.31 9.75
C THR A 311 -17.27 -2.98 8.52
N LEU A 312 -18.45 -2.40 8.72
CA LEU A 312 -19.32 -1.96 7.63
C LEU A 312 -18.66 -0.85 6.82
N LYS A 313 -18.05 0.13 7.49
CA LYS A 313 -17.29 1.21 6.84
C LYS A 313 -16.13 0.66 6.02
N PHE A 314 -15.36 -0.29 6.54
CA PHE A 314 -14.27 -0.95 5.80
C PHE A 314 -14.77 -1.65 4.53
N CYS A 315 -15.93 -2.31 4.58
CA CYS A 315 -16.50 -2.96 3.39
C CYS A 315 -17.04 -1.95 2.36
N LEU A 316 -17.51 -0.78 2.80
CA LEU A 316 -18.11 0.24 1.93
C LEU A 316 -17.10 1.29 1.44
N ASP A 317 -15.98 1.43 2.14
CA ASP A 317 -14.92 2.40 1.86
C ASP A 317 -13.53 1.81 2.14
N ILE A 318 -13.24 0.70 1.48
CA ILE A 318 -11.94 0.02 1.65
C ILE A 318 -10.75 0.92 1.32
N GLU A 319 -10.90 1.82 0.34
CA GLU A 319 -9.86 2.79 -0.08
C GLU A 319 -9.39 3.65 1.09
N THR A 320 -10.32 4.22 1.86
CA THR A 320 -9.98 5.03 3.03
C THR A 320 -9.50 4.15 4.18
N GLU A 321 -10.26 3.10 4.51
CA GLU A 321 -10.02 2.36 5.76
C GLU A 321 -8.76 1.49 5.70
N LEU A 322 -8.46 0.84 4.56
CA LEU A 322 -7.23 0.07 4.42
C LEU A 322 -6.00 1.00 4.34
N SER A 323 -6.11 2.16 3.69
CA SER A 323 -5.05 3.18 3.68
C SER A 323 -4.73 3.64 5.11
N ASN A 324 -5.73 3.89 5.94
CA ASN A 324 -5.55 4.22 7.35
C ASN A 324 -4.90 3.08 8.15
N CYS A 325 -5.30 1.82 7.91
CA CYS A 325 -4.67 0.68 8.57
C CYS A 325 -3.19 0.48 8.17
N ILE A 326 -2.83 0.74 6.91
CA ILE A 326 -1.44 0.70 6.44
C ILE A 326 -0.65 1.85 7.09
N PHE A 327 -1.25 3.03 7.18
CA PHE A 327 -0.64 4.19 7.85
C PHE A 327 -0.40 3.92 9.34
N HIS A 328 -1.33 3.28 10.03
CA HIS A 328 -1.13 2.82 11.40
C HIS A 328 0.13 1.95 11.53
N MET A 329 0.30 0.96 10.64
CA MET A 329 1.51 0.11 10.63
C MET A 329 2.78 0.91 10.34
N SER A 330 2.69 1.94 9.48
CA SER A 330 3.80 2.86 9.18
C SER A 330 4.29 3.57 10.44
N ILE A 331 3.39 4.23 11.16
CA ILE A 331 3.68 4.96 12.40
C ILE A 331 4.17 4.03 13.51
N LEU A 332 3.55 2.86 13.64
CA LEU A 332 3.99 1.83 14.58
C LEU A 332 5.45 1.47 14.31
N ASN A 333 5.77 1.11 13.07
CA ASN A 333 7.11 0.67 12.68
C ASN A 333 8.15 1.79 12.84
N GLU A 334 7.83 3.01 12.39
CA GLU A 334 8.67 4.21 12.56
C GLU A 334 8.99 4.46 14.04
N SER A 335 7.97 4.46 14.90
CA SER A 335 8.12 4.75 16.33
C SER A 335 8.98 3.69 17.03
N ILE A 336 8.81 2.40 16.65
CA ILE A 336 9.64 1.31 17.17
C ILE A 336 11.10 1.50 16.73
N ILE A 337 11.36 1.76 15.45
CA ILE A 337 12.70 1.99 14.92
C ILE A 337 13.40 3.12 15.68
N GLU A 338 12.75 4.27 15.81
CA GLU A 338 13.36 5.45 16.44
C GLU A 338 13.55 5.26 17.95
N TYR A 339 12.60 4.62 18.65
CA TYR A 339 12.77 4.24 20.04
C TYR A 339 13.92 3.25 20.23
N LEU A 340 14.06 2.24 19.36
CA LEU A 340 15.14 1.27 19.46
C LEU A 340 16.52 1.92 19.28
N LYS A 341 16.63 2.91 18.37
CA LYS A 341 17.85 3.69 18.11
C LYS A 341 18.23 4.61 19.27
N THR A 342 17.26 5.36 19.81
CA THR A 342 17.53 6.51 20.69
C THR A 342 17.21 6.25 22.16
N LYS A 343 16.29 5.31 22.44
CA LYS A 343 15.64 5.11 23.74
C LYS A 343 14.88 6.34 24.26
N ASP A 344 14.50 7.25 23.37
CA ASP A 344 13.70 8.42 23.72
C ASP A 344 12.20 8.06 23.82
N GLU A 345 11.63 8.24 25.01
CA GLU A 345 10.21 8.02 25.32
C GLU A 345 9.28 8.90 24.47
N GLY A 346 9.76 10.03 23.93
CA GLY A 346 9.00 10.86 23.00
C GLY A 346 8.52 10.09 21.77
N TYR A 347 9.26 9.08 21.30
CA TYR A 347 8.82 8.22 20.20
C TYR A 347 7.77 7.19 20.63
N LEU A 348 7.74 6.78 21.91
CA LEU A 348 6.64 5.97 22.42
C LEU A 348 5.37 6.79 22.54
N GLU A 349 5.45 8.04 22.95
CA GLU A 349 4.28 8.91 23.07
C GLU A 349 3.62 9.25 21.72
N ARG A 350 4.37 9.20 20.60
CA ARG A 350 3.80 9.28 19.25
C ARG A 350 2.77 8.17 18.97
N LEU A 351 2.92 7.00 19.59
CA LEU A 351 1.98 5.90 19.42
C LEU A 351 0.57 6.25 19.94
N ASN A 352 0.40 7.30 20.76
CA ASN A 352 -0.93 7.77 21.15
C ASN A 352 -1.80 8.18 19.97
N GLU A 353 -1.21 8.59 18.84
CA GLU A 353 -1.94 8.88 17.60
C GLU A 353 -2.74 7.67 17.11
N LEU A 354 -2.30 6.45 17.47
CA LEU A 354 -2.91 5.19 17.03
C LEU A 354 -4.07 4.72 17.92
N LYS A 355 -4.39 5.45 19.00
CA LYS A 355 -5.48 5.09 19.91
C LYS A 355 -6.86 5.11 19.26
N GLU A 356 -7.02 5.88 18.18
CA GLU A 356 -8.28 5.92 17.42
C GLU A 356 -8.66 4.56 16.82
N ASP A 357 -7.67 3.70 16.58
CA ASP A 357 -7.84 2.39 15.95
C ASP A 357 -8.09 1.25 16.96
N GLU A 358 -8.01 1.50 18.28
CA GLU A 358 -8.22 0.46 19.31
C GLU A 358 -9.63 -0.17 19.24
N VAL A 359 -10.58 0.54 18.63
CA VAL A 359 -12.00 0.19 18.55
C VAL A 359 -12.34 -0.90 17.53
N SER A 360 -11.41 -1.31 16.66
CA SER A 360 -11.70 -2.33 15.65
C SER A 360 -10.52 -3.28 15.40
N PRO A 361 -10.28 -4.26 16.28
CA PRO A 361 -9.26 -5.29 16.05
C PRO A 361 -9.60 -6.18 14.84
N PHE A 362 -10.88 -6.29 14.44
CA PHE A 362 -11.27 -7.15 13.33
C PHE A 362 -10.78 -6.62 11.97
N ILE A 363 -10.87 -5.32 11.69
CA ILE A 363 -10.38 -4.77 10.41
C ILE A 363 -8.87 -4.97 10.26
N PHE A 364 -8.10 -4.96 11.35
CA PHE A 364 -6.67 -5.24 11.33
C PHE A 364 -6.38 -6.68 10.92
N LYS A 365 -7.23 -7.65 11.29
CA LYS A 365 -7.12 -9.03 10.80
C LYS A 365 -7.26 -9.10 9.28
N LEU A 366 -8.16 -8.31 8.70
CA LEU A 366 -8.32 -8.20 7.25
C LEU A 366 -7.13 -7.48 6.59
N MET A 367 -6.61 -6.42 7.22
CA MET A 367 -5.42 -5.71 6.74
C MET A 367 -4.18 -6.61 6.75
N PHE A 368 -3.96 -7.46 7.75
CA PHE A 368 -2.85 -8.41 7.73
C PHE A 368 -2.96 -9.42 6.58
N LEU A 369 -4.17 -9.81 6.16
CA LEU A 369 -4.36 -10.61 4.94
C LEU A 369 -3.92 -9.84 3.69
N TYR A 370 -4.21 -8.54 3.62
CA TYR A 370 -3.73 -7.68 2.54
C TYR A 370 -2.19 -7.59 2.54
N LEU A 371 -1.55 -7.29 3.67
CA LEU A 371 -0.08 -7.23 3.75
C LEU A 371 0.57 -8.56 3.34
N LYS A 372 0.03 -9.70 3.80
CA LYS A 372 0.51 -11.03 3.38
C LYS A 372 0.32 -11.25 1.88
N SER A 373 -0.76 -10.73 1.29
CA SER A 373 -1.03 -10.79 -0.14
C SER A 373 0.01 -10.00 -0.94
N VAL A 374 0.37 -8.78 -0.53
CA VAL A 374 1.44 -7.98 -1.16
C VAL A 374 2.81 -8.65 -0.98
N ASN A 375 3.07 -9.31 0.15
CA ASN A 375 4.31 -10.06 0.31
C ASN A 375 4.40 -11.27 -0.66
N ILE A 376 3.26 -11.90 -0.98
CA ILE A 376 3.18 -12.97 -1.98
C ILE A 376 3.30 -12.41 -3.41
N LEU A 377 2.72 -11.24 -3.70
CA LEU A 377 3.00 -10.50 -4.95
C LEU A 377 4.52 -10.40 -5.15
N ASN A 378 5.24 -9.93 -4.13
CA ASN A 378 6.69 -9.74 -4.19
C ASN A 378 7.43 -11.06 -4.47
N TYR A 379 6.98 -12.17 -3.88
CA TYR A 379 7.50 -13.52 -4.19
C TYR A 379 7.27 -13.92 -5.65
N ILE A 380 6.05 -13.71 -6.15
CA ILE A 380 5.69 -14.04 -7.54
C ILE A 380 6.56 -13.22 -8.51
N GLU A 381 6.78 -11.93 -8.24
CA GLU A 381 7.65 -11.05 -9.05
C GLU A 381 9.14 -11.44 -8.97
N GLU A 382 9.67 -11.72 -7.77
CA GLU A 382 11.08 -12.11 -7.61
C GLU A 382 11.41 -13.41 -8.34
N SER A 383 10.48 -14.37 -8.34
CA SER A 383 10.69 -15.71 -8.90
C SER A 383 10.95 -15.76 -10.42
N LYS A 384 11.10 -14.60 -11.09
CA LYS A 384 11.40 -14.44 -12.51
C LYS A 384 10.56 -15.36 -13.39
N CYS A 385 9.36 -14.89 -13.69
CA CYS A 385 8.43 -15.46 -14.66
C CYS A 385 7.80 -16.80 -14.22
N LEU A 386 6.47 -16.82 -14.32
CA LEU A 386 5.56 -17.97 -14.33
C LEU A 386 5.98 -19.16 -15.23
N ASN A 387 7.14 -19.09 -15.91
CA ASN A 387 7.58 -20.07 -16.88
C ASN A 387 8.65 -21.05 -16.40
N ASN A 388 9.42 -20.83 -15.32
CA ASN A 388 10.50 -21.79 -14.98
C ASN A 388 10.87 -21.99 -13.49
N GLN A 389 10.37 -21.19 -12.53
CA GLN A 389 10.87 -21.31 -11.13
C GLN A 389 9.81 -21.32 -10.03
N ILE A 390 8.59 -20.83 -10.26
CA ILE A 390 7.50 -21.16 -9.35
C ILE A 390 7.18 -22.63 -9.62
N LYS A 391 7.22 -23.49 -8.59
CA LYS A 391 6.46 -24.75 -8.64
C LYS A 391 4.98 -24.38 -8.60
N VAL A 392 4.44 -23.68 -9.62
CA VAL A 392 3.04 -23.26 -9.75
C VAL A 392 2.13 -24.46 -9.51
N LYS A 393 2.60 -25.64 -9.94
CA LYS A 393 1.98 -26.94 -9.71
C LYS A 393 1.59 -27.18 -8.24
N ASN A 394 2.42 -26.75 -7.29
CA ASN A 394 2.26 -27.02 -5.86
C ASN A 394 1.43 -25.95 -5.15
N ILE A 395 1.27 -24.75 -5.72
CA ILE A 395 0.42 -23.72 -5.12
C ILE A 395 -1.04 -24.17 -5.24
N ASN A 396 -1.72 -24.23 -4.11
CA ASN A 396 -3.15 -24.43 -4.03
C ASN A 396 -3.86 -23.08 -4.25
N ILE A 397 -4.86 -23.08 -5.13
CA ILE A 397 -5.72 -21.93 -5.44
C ILE A 397 -7.18 -22.19 -5.04
N ASP A 398 -7.44 -23.24 -4.27
CA ASP A 398 -8.78 -23.59 -3.81
C ASP A 398 -9.40 -22.43 -3.04
N GLY A 399 -10.68 -22.17 -3.34
CA GLY A 399 -11.44 -21.06 -2.77
C GLY A 399 -11.48 -19.82 -3.65
N PHE A 400 -10.61 -19.68 -4.65
CA PHE A 400 -10.75 -18.64 -5.67
C PHE A 400 -11.92 -18.93 -6.61
N LYS A 401 -12.68 -17.89 -6.94
CA LYS A 401 -13.70 -17.87 -7.98
C LYS A 401 -13.26 -16.94 -9.10
N ILE A 402 -13.46 -17.35 -10.34
CA ILE A 402 -13.22 -16.52 -11.52
C ILE A 402 -14.55 -15.93 -11.97
N ASN A 403 -14.67 -14.61 -11.98
CA ASN A 403 -15.92 -13.94 -12.36
C ASN A 403 -15.90 -13.44 -13.82
N THR A 404 -14.72 -13.31 -14.42
CA THR A 404 -14.54 -12.90 -15.82
C THR A 404 -14.24 -14.11 -16.71
N TYR A 405 -15.22 -14.99 -16.90
CA TYR A 405 -15.06 -16.22 -17.68
C TYR A 405 -14.60 -15.99 -19.12
N CYS A 406 -15.05 -14.92 -19.79
CA CYS A 406 -14.63 -14.63 -21.16
C CYS A 406 -13.12 -14.35 -21.27
N ASP A 407 -12.56 -13.57 -20.33
CA ASP A 407 -11.12 -13.30 -20.26
C ASP A 407 -10.35 -14.58 -19.96
N PHE A 408 -10.83 -15.38 -19.02
CA PHE A 408 -10.25 -16.69 -18.71
C PHE A 408 -10.28 -17.65 -19.90
N CYS A 409 -11.39 -17.74 -20.63
CA CYS A 409 -11.51 -18.56 -21.84
C CYS A 409 -10.49 -18.17 -22.92
N ARG A 410 -10.18 -16.86 -23.06
CA ARG A 410 -9.15 -16.39 -23.98
C ARG A 410 -7.75 -16.86 -23.58
N VAL A 411 -7.44 -16.89 -22.28
CA VAL A 411 -6.18 -17.43 -21.76
C VAL A 411 -6.10 -18.95 -21.97
N LEU A 412 -7.21 -19.67 -21.73
CA LEU A 412 -7.31 -21.10 -21.99
C LEU A 412 -7.04 -21.45 -23.46
N THR A 413 -7.52 -20.66 -24.40
CA THR A 413 -7.37 -20.91 -25.85
C THR A 413 -6.07 -20.36 -26.45
N THR A 414 -5.30 -19.56 -25.70
CA THR A 414 -4.00 -19.04 -26.18
C THR A 414 -3.02 -20.20 -26.43
N GLY A 415 -2.39 -20.20 -27.61
CA GLY A 415 -1.43 -21.23 -28.02
C GLY A 415 -2.03 -22.53 -28.57
N VAL A 416 -3.37 -22.65 -28.61
CA VAL A 416 -4.05 -23.75 -29.30
C VAL A 416 -3.91 -23.53 -30.81
N LYS A 417 -2.96 -24.23 -31.45
CA LYS A 417 -2.87 -24.26 -32.92
C LYS A 417 -4.01 -25.11 -33.46
N THR A 418 -5.00 -24.48 -34.08
CA THR A 418 -6.14 -25.14 -34.75
C THR A 418 -5.77 -25.75 -36.10
N GLU A 419 -4.56 -25.53 -36.61
CA GLU A 419 -4.26 -25.76 -38.03
C GLU A 419 -4.26 -27.23 -38.47
N LYS A 420 -4.20 -28.23 -37.57
CA LYS A 420 -4.31 -29.67 -37.94
C LYS A 420 -4.94 -30.59 -36.86
N GLY A 421 -5.78 -30.06 -35.97
CA GLY A 421 -6.38 -30.83 -34.88
C GLY A 421 -7.90 -30.93 -35.00
N THR A 422 -8.45 -32.12 -34.78
CA THR A 422 -9.90 -32.33 -34.59
C THR A 422 -10.39 -31.60 -33.34
N PHE A 423 -11.69 -31.24 -33.28
CA PHE A 423 -12.31 -30.65 -32.09
C PHE A 423 -12.05 -31.47 -30.81
N LYS A 424 -11.95 -32.80 -30.94
CA LYS A 424 -11.64 -33.73 -29.86
C LYS A 424 -10.23 -33.56 -29.30
N GLU A 425 -9.25 -33.26 -30.15
CA GLU A 425 -7.86 -33.01 -29.74
C GLU A 425 -7.72 -31.66 -29.03
N ALA A 426 -8.43 -30.63 -29.50
CA ALA A 426 -8.53 -29.35 -28.82
C ALA A 426 -9.18 -29.50 -27.42
N LEU A 427 -10.26 -30.28 -27.31
CA LEU A 427 -10.90 -30.58 -26.03
C LEU A 427 -9.98 -31.36 -25.08
N ARG A 428 -9.20 -32.32 -25.59
CA ARG A 428 -8.23 -33.07 -24.77
C ARG A 428 -7.12 -32.16 -24.26
N TYR A 429 -6.53 -31.35 -25.14
CA TYR A 429 -5.52 -30.36 -24.75
C TYR A 429 -6.06 -29.39 -23.68
N LEU A 430 -7.28 -28.87 -23.87
CA LEU A 430 -7.90 -27.98 -22.91
C LEU A 430 -8.11 -28.66 -21.55
N LYS A 431 -8.50 -29.95 -21.50
CA LYS A 431 -8.62 -30.70 -20.24
C LYS A 431 -7.26 -30.91 -19.55
N ASP A 432 -6.23 -31.23 -20.32
CA ASP A 432 -4.88 -31.49 -19.78
C ASP A 432 -4.24 -30.19 -19.23
N GLU A 433 -4.45 -29.07 -19.90
CA GLU A 433 -3.91 -27.77 -19.51
C GLU A 433 -4.80 -26.98 -18.55
N TYR A 434 -6.08 -27.37 -18.37
CA TYR A 434 -7.07 -26.60 -17.60
C TYR A 434 -6.55 -26.25 -16.21
N ASN A 435 -6.07 -27.24 -15.45
CA ASN A 435 -5.63 -27.05 -14.08
C ASN A 435 -4.40 -26.12 -14.00
N LYS A 436 -3.45 -26.29 -14.92
CA LYS A 436 -2.23 -25.47 -14.97
C LYS A 436 -2.56 -24.03 -15.34
N LYS A 437 -3.31 -23.82 -16.44
CA LYS A 437 -3.71 -22.49 -16.91
C LYS A 437 -4.65 -21.78 -15.94
N THR A 438 -5.50 -22.50 -15.22
CA THR A 438 -6.32 -21.92 -14.13
C THR A 438 -5.44 -21.36 -13.03
N LYS A 439 -4.43 -22.13 -12.59
CA LYS A 439 -3.47 -21.66 -11.58
C LYS A 439 -2.67 -20.46 -12.05
N GLU A 440 -2.13 -20.52 -13.26
CA GLU A 440 -1.41 -19.39 -13.86
C GLU A 440 -2.29 -18.14 -13.96
N TYR A 441 -3.54 -18.30 -14.42
CA TYR A 441 -4.50 -17.21 -14.50
C TYR A 441 -4.78 -16.59 -13.13
N VAL A 442 -5.13 -17.40 -12.14
CA VAL A 442 -5.45 -16.91 -10.78
C VAL A 442 -4.26 -16.18 -10.18
N LEU A 443 -3.05 -16.74 -10.27
CA LEU A 443 -1.84 -16.10 -9.73
C LEU A 443 -1.49 -14.81 -10.48
N GLU A 444 -1.65 -14.78 -11.81
CA GLU A 444 -1.43 -13.58 -12.61
C GLU A 444 -2.44 -12.48 -12.26
N LYS A 445 -3.74 -12.81 -12.14
CA LYS A 445 -4.78 -11.84 -11.77
C LYS A 445 -4.57 -11.33 -10.36
N PHE A 446 -4.31 -12.21 -9.39
CA PHE A 446 -3.97 -11.83 -8.02
C PHE A 446 -2.81 -10.82 -7.98
N ARG A 447 -1.71 -11.15 -8.67
CA ARG A 447 -0.53 -10.29 -8.79
C ARG A 447 -0.86 -8.94 -9.43
N ASN A 448 -1.50 -8.95 -10.60
CA ASN A 448 -1.81 -7.71 -11.33
C ASN A 448 -2.77 -6.81 -10.56
N SER A 449 -3.77 -7.37 -9.88
CA SER A 449 -4.70 -6.59 -9.06
C SER A 449 -3.99 -5.88 -7.92
N LEU A 450 -3.00 -6.53 -7.27
CA LEU A 450 -2.20 -5.93 -6.20
C LEU A 450 -1.18 -4.91 -6.72
N ALA A 451 -0.60 -5.14 -7.89
CA ALA A 451 0.46 -4.28 -8.44
C ALA A 451 -0.08 -3.08 -9.23
N HIS A 452 -1.17 -3.25 -9.97
CA HIS A 452 -1.65 -2.31 -11.00
C HIS A 452 -3.16 -2.11 -11.00
N GLY A 453 -3.93 -2.99 -10.34
CA GLY A 453 -5.38 -2.97 -10.37
C GLY A 453 -6.00 -2.40 -9.10
N LYS A 454 -7.12 -2.99 -8.68
CA LYS A 454 -7.93 -2.56 -7.53
C LYS A 454 -8.32 -3.75 -6.67
N ILE A 455 -8.54 -3.47 -5.39
CA ILE A 455 -9.03 -4.45 -4.41
C ILE A 455 -10.29 -3.90 -3.78
N ASN A 456 -11.35 -4.69 -3.85
CA ASN A 456 -12.61 -4.40 -3.17
C ASN A 456 -12.91 -5.49 -2.15
N VAL A 457 -13.83 -5.19 -1.23
CA VAL A 457 -14.35 -6.15 -0.27
C VAL A 457 -15.88 -6.07 -0.28
N GLU A 458 -16.54 -7.22 -0.15
CA GLU A 458 -17.99 -7.29 0.02
C GLU A 458 -18.38 -8.27 1.13
N ILE A 459 -19.61 -8.14 1.64
CA ILE A 459 -20.20 -9.11 2.57
C ILE A 459 -21.14 -10.03 1.80
N SER A 460 -20.81 -11.32 1.76
CA SER A 460 -21.66 -12.31 1.09
C SER A 460 -23.00 -12.51 1.83
N LYS A 461 -23.99 -13.09 1.14
CA LYS A 461 -25.28 -13.50 1.74
C LYS A 461 -25.14 -14.48 2.93
N LYS A 462 -23.98 -15.11 3.07
CA LYS A 462 -23.64 -16.02 4.16
C LYS A 462 -22.98 -15.30 5.35
N GLY A 463 -22.74 -14.00 5.26
CA GLY A 463 -22.04 -13.21 6.28
C GLY A 463 -20.54 -13.44 6.27
N GLU A 464 -19.96 -13.69 5.10
CA GLU A 464 -18.51 -13.86 4.91
C GLU A 464 -17.93 -12.64 4.21
N ILE A 465 -16.74 -12.23 4.61
CA ILE A 465 -15.97 -11.19 3.92
C ILE A 465 -15.35 -11.80 2.67
N ILE A 466 -15.62 -11.21 1.51
CA ILE A 466 -15.07 -11.63 0.22
C ILE A 466 -14.13 -10.54 -0.29
N PHE A 467 -12.88 -10.91 -0.54
CA PHE A 467 -11.92 -10.07 -1.25
C PHE A 467 -12.11 -10.24 -2.75
N ILE A 468 -12.19 -9.12 -3.47
CA ILE A 468 -12.36 -9.04 -4.91
C ILE A 468 -11.11 -8.39 -5.50
N PHE A 469 -10.36 -9.14 -6.28
CA PHE A 469 -9.15 -8.69 -6.97
C PHE A 469 -9.50 -8.36 -8.42
N ILE A 470 -9.34 -7.08 -8.79
CA ILE A 470 -9.73 -6.54 -10.09
C ILE A 470 -8.45 -6.13 -10.84
N ASP A 471 -8.10 -6.86 -11.89
CA ASP A 471 -7.02 -6.52 -12.83
C ASP A 471 -7.63 -5.77 -14.03
N GLU A 472 -7.31 -4.49 -14.15
CA GLU A 472 -7.71 -3.62 -15.28
C GLU A 472 -6.47 -3.12 -16.03
N TYR A 473 -5.59 -4.02 -16.47
CA TYR A 473 -4.40 -3.65 -17.24
C TYR A 473 -4.59 -3.84 -18.75
N LYS A 474 -4.29 -2.78 -19.53
CA LYS A 474 -4.29 -2.77 -21.02
C LYS A 474 -5.59 -3.25 -21.66
N GLY A 475 -6.74 -2.84 -21.12
CA GLY A 475 -8.07 -3.08 -21.71
C GLY A 475 -8.66 -4.47 -21.47
N ASN A 476 -7.98 -5.35 -20.71
CA ASN A 476 -8.55 -6.62 -20.27
C ASN A 476 -8.95 -6.51 -18.80
N LYS A 477 -10.19 -6.88 -18.48
CA LYS A 477 -10.70 -6.92 -17.11
C LYS A 477 -10.71 -8.37 -16.61
N GLY A 478 -9.86 -8.67 -15.63
CA GLY A 478 -9.83 -9.94 -14.91
C GLY A 478 -10.34 -9.75 -13.49
N ILE A 479 -11.33 -10.53 -13.06
CA ILE A 479 -11.86 -10.48 -11.68
C ILE A 479 -11.79 -11.87 -11.07
N ILE A 480 -11.08 -11.96 -9.95
CA ILE A 480 -11.08 -13.15 -9.10
C ILE A 480 -11.51 -12.78 -7.68
N GLU A 481 -12.17 -13.71 -7.01
CA GLU A 481 -12.71 -13.49 -5.67
C GLU A 481 -12.37 -14.64 -4.74
N ILE A 482 -12.18 -14.34 -3.45
CA ILE A 482 -11.87 -15.34 -2.43
C ILE A 482 -12.40 -14.86 -1.07
N SER A 483 -12.96 -15.77 -0.27
CA SER A 483 -13.34 -15.42 1.10
C SER A 483 -12.10 -15.18 1.95
N ASP A 484 -12.20 -14.30 2.94
CA ASP A 484 -11.14 -14.05 3.92
C ASP A 484 -10.56 -15.32 4.56
N ASP A 485 -11.41 -16.29 4.93
CA ASP A 485 -10.98 -17.59 5.48
C ASP A 485 -10.11 -18.39 4.50
N ASN A 486 -10.46 -18.35 3.22
CA ASN A 486 -9.69 -19.07 2.18
C ASN A 486 -8.45 -18.26 1.78
N LEU A 487 -8.53 -16.92 1.79
CA LEU A 487 -7.37 -16.06 1.59
C LEU A 487 -6.34 -16.30 2.69
N LYS A 488 -6.76 -16.42 3.95
CA LYS A 488 -5.88 -16.79 5.07
C LYS A 488 -5.13 -18.10 4.82
N LYS A 489 -5.82 -19.14 4.32
CA LYS A 489 -5.19 -20.40 3.95
C LYS A 489 -4.23 -20.22 2.78
N PHE A 490 -4.66 -19.51 1.75
CA PHE A 490 -3.87 -19.25 0.56
C PHE A 490 -2.55 -18.56 0.92
N VAL A 491 -2.61 -17.45 1.67
CA VAL A 491 -1.42 -16.65 2.01
C VAL A 491 -0.52 -17.27 3.09
N SER A 492 -0.93 -18.40 3.67
CA SER A 492 -0.15 -19.14 4.67
C SER A 492 0.45 -20.43 4.12
N GLN A 493 0.33 -20.66 2.81
CA GLN A 493 0.91 -21.83 2.15
C GLN A 493 2.42 -21.84 2.28
N LYS A 494 2.96 -23.00 2.68
CA LYS A 494 4.40 -23.18 2.88
C LYS A 494 5.18 -23.05 1.57
N GLU A 495 4.54 -23.32 0.43
CA GLU A 495 5.11 -23.19 -0.91
C GLU A 495 5.62 -21.78 -1.22
N PHE A 496 5.10 -20.75 -0.54
CA PHE A 496 5.58 -19.38 -0.65
C PHE A 496 6.83 -19.10 0.18
N TYR A 497 7.23 -20.00 1.08
CA TYR A 497 8.25 -19.72 2.11
C TYR A 497 9.32 -20.82 2.26
N ASP A 498 9.03 -22.07 1.90
CA ASP A 498 9.89 -23.25 2.13
C ASP A 498 11.22 -23.25 1.34
N ASN A 499 11.40 -22.35 0.38
CA ASN A 499 12.62 -22.23 -0.44
C ASN A 499 13.24 -20.81 -0.42
N ILE A 500 12.89 -20.03 0.61
CA ILE A 500 13.36 -18.66 0.83
C ILE A 500 14.59 -18.62 1.73
#